data_AF-A0AAV1UYZ3-F1
#
_entry.id   AF-A0AAV1UYZ3-F1
#
_cell.length_a   1.000
_cell.length_b   1.000
_cell.length_c   1.000
_cell.angle_alpha   90.00
_cell.angle_beta   90.00
_cell.angle_gamma   90.00
#
_symmetry.space_group_name_H-M   'P 1'
#
loop_
_entity.id
_entity.type
_entity.pdbx_description
1 polymer ?
#
loop_
_entity_poly.entity_id
_entity_poly.type
_entity_poly.pdbx_seq_one_letter_code
_entity_poly.pdbx_strand_id
1 'polypeptide(L)'
;MPIELHGKGAAALRTFLTTHLSAEQLKRRDVKALLLSLPTERKNVLQMIELRQVAALLRELRADEPSTPSLVSLLRQEGGVQARVAAMLMDEEEKKRVHEKEEKRSKYLMKRRKVLRRLDEDMRYDSLVRNVTPQSNRREWTQYETNVHQHLSVGANMVMARITAFGAVYFVARNVTDNETTRLVAGLGGAIVMMVIEMVLFIARAAKMDQLERKLTTHWRCV
;
A
#
# COMPACT_ATOMS: atom_id res chain seq x y z
N MET A 1 7.59 5.82 -17.75
CA MET A 1 8.64 6.35 -18.65
C MET A 1 9.47 5.17 -19.14
N PRO A 2 9.72 5.02 -20.46
CA PRO A 2 10.57 3.96 -20.97
C PRO A 2 12.03 4.23 -20.55
N ILE A 3 12.65 3.22 -19.95
CA ILE A 3 14.06 3.25 -19.54
C ILE A 3 14.87 2.71 -20.72
N GLU A 4 15.87 3.49 -21.13
CA GLU A 4 16.82 3.12 -22.18
C GLU A 4 18.18 2.86 -21.55
N LEU A 5 18.83 1.80 -22.00
CA LEU A 5 20.18 1.44 -21.63
C LEU A 5 21.12 1.98 -22.69
N HIS A 6 21.96 2.93 -22.30
CA HIS A 6 22.95 3.57 -23.15
C HIS A 6 24.34 3.07 -22.77
N GLY A 7 25.14 2.65 -23.74
CA GLY A 7 26.55 2.38 -23.51
C GLY A 7 27.18 1.38 -24.47
N LYS A 8 28.51 1.29 -24.41
CA LYS A 8 29.31 0.36 -25.21
C LYS A 8 28.98 -1.11 -24.87
N GLY A 9 28.62 -1.40 -23.62
CA GLY A 9 28.16 -2.74 -23.23
C GLY A 9 26.88 -3.19 -23.96
N ALA A 10 25.98 -2.27 -24.34
CA ALA A 10 24.80 -2.61 -25.14
C ALA A 10 25.17 -2.95 -26.59
N ALA A 11 26.19 -2.29 -27.14
CA ALA A 11 26.70 -2.62 -28.47
C ALA A 11 27.50 -3.92 -28.47
N ALA A 12 28.36 -4.15 -27.47
CA ALA A 12 29.09 -5.40 -27.31
C ALA A 12 28.14 -6.61 -27.22
N LEU A 13 27.05 -6.48 -26.46
CA LEU A 13 25.98 -7.47 -26.35
C LEU A 13 25.36 -7.81 -27.72
N ARG A 14 25.05 -6.78 -28.52
CA ARG A 14 24.48 -6.97 -29.86
C ARG A 14 25.48 -7.60 -30.83
N THR A 15 26.72 -7.14 -30.82
CA THR A 15 27.80 -7.70 -31.66
C THR A 15 28.03 -9.17 -31.33
N PHE A 16 28.08 -9.51 -30.04
CA PHE A 16 28.23 -10.89 -29.57
C PHE A 16 27.10 -11.78 -30.08
N LEU A 17 25.86 -11.31 -30.01
CA LEU A 17 24.71 -12.07 -30.51
C LEU A 17 24.73 -12.22 -32.02
N THR A 18 25.10 -11.18 -32.77
CA THR A 18 25.21 -11.30 -34.23
C THR A 18 26.25 -12.30 -34.69
N THR A 19 27.29 -12.56 -33.89
CA THR A 19 28.37 -13.50 -34.25
C THR A 19 28.12 -14.92 -33.73
N HIS A 20 27.33 -15.10 -32.67
CA HIS A 20 27.12 -16.41 -32.02
C HIS A 20 25.70 -16.98 -32.23
N LEU A 21 24.75 -16.22 -32.80
CA LEU A 21 23.42 -16.74 -33.15
C LEU A 21 23.46 -17.58 -34.43
N SER A 22 22.72 -18.69 -34.45
CA SER A 22 22.59 -19.55 -35.64
C SER A 22 21.82 -18.84 -36.76
N ALA A 23 22.08 -19.24 -38.00
CA ALA A 23 21.45 -18.65 -39.19
C ALA A 23 19.91 -18.78 -39.20
N GLU A 24 19.35 -19.74 -38.47
CA GLU A 24 17.89 -19.90 -38.30
C GLU A 24 17.32 -18.91 -37.28
N GLN A 25 18.02 -18.68 -36.16
CA GLN A 25 17.60 -17.72 -35.15
C GLN A 25 17.72 -16.28 -35.67
N LEU A 26 18.71 -16.00 -36.52
CA LEU A 26 18.90 -14.70 -37.17
C LEU A 26 17.80 -14.39 -38.22
N LYS A 27 17.13 -15.42 -38.77
CA LYS A 27 16.01 -15.26 -39.72
C LYS A 27 14.69 -14.90 -39.06
N ARG A 28 14.55 -15.04 -37.74
CA ARG A 28 13.34 -14.59 -37.01
C ARG A 28 13.18 -13.08 -37.21
N ARG A 29 11.98 -12.66 -37.65
CA ARG A 29 11.68 -11.26 -37.99
C ARG A 29 12.03 -10.30 -36.85
N ASP A 30 11.74 -10.70 -35.61
CA ASP A 30 11.99 -9.90 -34.42
C ASP A 30 13.48 -9.73 -34.15
N VAL A 31 14.29 -10.78 -34.33
CA VAL A 31 15.74 -10.75 -34.11
C VAL A 31 16.45 -9.96 -35.21
N LYS A 32 16.03 -10.13 -36.46
CA LYS A 32 16.53 -9.35 -37.59
C LYS A 32 16.23 -7.86 -37.41
N ALA A 33 15.04 -7.53 -36.91
CA ALA A 33 14.66 -6.16 -36.62
C ALA A 33 15.49 -5.53 -35.50
N LEU A 34 15.89 -6.32 -34.50
CA LEU A 34 16.65 -5.86 -33.31
C LEU A 34 18.16 -5.79 -33.50
N LEU A 35 18.72 -6.59 -34.41
CA LEU A 35 20.18 -6.72 -34.58
C LEU A 35 20.68 -6.14 -35.91
N LEU A 36 19.90 -6.21 -36.99
CA LEU A 36 20.38 -5.90 -38.34
C LEU A 36 19.75 -4.64 -38.96
N SER A 37 18.53 -4.24 -38.56
CA SER A 37 17.85 -3.08 -39.18
C SER A 37 17.91 -1.77 -38.38
N LEU A 38 18.76 -1.66 -37.34
CA LEU A 38 18.86 -0.41 -36.57
C LEU A 38 19.86 0.57 -37.19
N PRO A 39 19.51 1.88 -37.25
CA PRO A 39 20.44 2.96 -37.59
C PRO A 39 21.68 2.92 -36.70
N THR A 40 22.84 3.28 -37.25
CA THR A 40 24.16 3.26 -36.58
C THR A 40 24.15 3.99 -35.22
N GLU A 41 23.32 5.03 -35.08
CA GLU A 41 23.14 5.82 -33.87
C GLU A 41 22.43 5.07 -32.73
N ARG A 42 21.53 4.12 -33.05
CA ARG A 42 20.82 3.31 -32.04
C ARG A 42 21.54 2.04 -31.63
N LYS A 43 22.72 1.74 -32.20
CA LYS A 43 23.50 0.53 -31.86
C LYS A 43 23.88 0.46 -30.38
N ASN A 44 24.08 1.62 -29.75
CA ASN A 44 24.47 1.74 -28.34
C ASN A 44 23.28 1.89 -27.37
N VAL A 45 22.04 1.85 -27.88
CA VAL A 45 20.81 2.09 -27.12
C VAL A 45 19.94 0.85 -27.12
N LEU A 46 19.57 0.36 -25.94
CA LEU A 46 18.75 -0.83 -25.76
C LEU A 46 17.54 -0.50 -24.88
N GLN A 47 16.33 -0.73 -25.39
CA GLN A 47 15.13 -0.54 -24.57
C GLN A 47 14.93 -1.73 -23.63
N MET A 48 14.21 -1.54 -22.52
CA MET A 48 13.95 -2.64 -21.57
C MET A 48 13.22 -3.85 -22.18
N ILE A 49 12.39 -3.64 -23.20
CA ILE A 49 11.70 -4.73 -23.90
C ILE A 49 12.70 -5.54 -24.73
N GLU A 50 13.58 -4.84 -25.46
CA GLU A 50 14.66 -5.44 -26.24
C GLU A 50 15.68 -6.18 -25.35
N LEU A 51 15.96 -5.63 -24.15
CA LEU A 51 16.88 -6.26 -23.20
C LEU A 51 16.34 -7.61 -22.72
N ARG A 52 15.03 -7.70 -22.46
CA ARG A 52 14.39 -8.96 -22.06
C ARG A 52 14.47 -10.01 -23.17
N GLN A 53 14.24 -9.59 -24.42
CA GLN A 53 14.35 -10.47 -25.58
C GLN A 53 15.79 -10.96 -25.78
N VAL A 54 16.76 -10.05 -25.68
CA VAL A 54 18.19 -10.37 -25.74
C VAL A 54 18.62 -11.29 -24.59
N ALA A 55 18.13 -11.05 -23.37
CA ALA A 55 18.42 -11.89 -22.22
C ALA A 55 17.87 -13.32 -22.39
N ALA A 56 16.69 -13.46 -23.01
CA ALA A 56 16.12 -14.76 -23.34
C ALA A 56 16.99 -15.51 -24.37
N LEU A 57 17.41 -14.82 -25.43
CA LEU A 57 18.31 -15.40 -26.44
C LEU A 57 19.67 -15.81 -25.87
N LEU A 58 20.27 -15.00 -24.99
CA LEU A 58 21.51 -15.38 -24.30
C LEU A 58 21.32 -16.59 -23.38
N ARG A 59 20.14 -16.74 -22.78
CA ARG A 59 19.85 -17.88 -21.93
C ARG A 59 19.69 -19.16 -22.74
N GLU A 60 19.06 -19.07 -23.92
CA GLU A 60 18.98 -20.17 -24.88
C GLU A 60 20.38 -20.56 -25.38
N LEU A 61 21.19 -19.60 -25.84
CA LEU A 61 22.57 -19.85 -26.27
C LEU A 61 23.44 -20.46 -25.17
N ARG A 62 23.23 -20.09 -23.91
CA ARG A 62 23.97 -20.66 -22.77
C ARG A 62 23.52 -22.06 -22.40
N ALA A 63 22.28 -22.43 -22.71
CA ALA A 63 21.80 -23.79 -22.53
C ALA A 63 22.49 -24.74 -23.53
N ASP A 64 22.78 -24.24 -24.74
CA ASP A 64 23.48 -24.98 -25.78
C ASP A 64 25.02 -24.94 -25.59
N GLU A 65 25.58 -23.78 -25.22
CA GLU A 65 27.01 -23.56 -25.01
C GLU A 65 27.31 -22.95 -23.62
N PRO A 66 27.78 -23.76 -22.65
CA PRO A 66 28.01 -23.29 -21.28
C PRO A 66 29.18 -22.31 -21.14
N SER A 67 30.05 -22.20 -22.15
CA SER A 67 31.13 -21.21 -22.28
C SER A 67 30.63 -19.80 -22.57
N THR A 68 29.33 -19.62 -22.89
CA THR A 68 28.75 -18.32 -23.21
C THR A 68 28.82 -17.36 -22.01
N PRO A 69 29.37 -16.15 -22.19
CA PRO A 69 29.45 -15.14 -21.13
C PRO A 69 28.08 -14.70 -20.65
N SER A 70 27.99 -14.38 -19.36
CA SER A 70 26.75 -13.88 -18.76
C SER A 70 26.38 -12.49 -19.29
N LEU A 71 25.08 -12.17 -19.24
CA LEU A 71 24.59 -10.83 -19.56
C LEU A 71 25.28 -9.74 -18.73
N VAL A 72 25.59 -10.02 -17.46
CA VAL A 72 26.29 -9.09 -16.57
C VAL A 72 27.74 -8.86 -17.02
N SER A 73 28.44 -9.90 -17.46
CA SER A 73 29.81 -9.75 -17.96
C SER A 73 29.84 -8.94 -19.27
N LEU A 74 28.93 -9.20 -20.20
CA LEU A 74 28.85 -8.48 -21.47
C LEU A 74 28.50 -7.00 -21.28
N LEU A 75 27.56 -6.69 -20.38
CA LEU A 75 27.20 -5.30 -20.08
C LEU A 75 28.32 -4.52 -19.34
N ARG A 76 29.27 -5.22 -18.71
CA ARG A 76 30.40 -4.61 -18.00
C ARG A 76 31.67 -4.50 -18.85
N GLN A 77 31.77 -5.21 -19.97
CA GLN A 77 33.04 -5.51 -20.64
C GLN A 77 33.77 -4.30 -21.23
N GLU A 78 33.12 -3.14 -21.41
CA GLU A 78 33.72 -1.98 -22.09
C GLU A 78 33.30 -0.61 -21.53
N GLY A 79 33.20 -0.48 -20.20
CA GLY A 79 32.88 0.80 -19.55
C GLY A 79 31.43 0.94 -19.05
N GLY A 80 30.70 -0.18 -18.99
CA GLY A 80 29.38 -0.27 -18.36
C GLY A 80 28.22 0.25 -19.23
N VAL A 81 27.04 0.22 -18.63
CA VAL A 81 25.79 0.69 -19.22
C VAL A 81 25.14 1.68 -18.26
N GLN A 82 24.76 2.84 -18.78
CA GLN A 82 24.03 3.86 -18.06
C GLN A 82 22.55 3.76 -18.42
N ALA A 83 21.70 3.55 -17.43
CA ALA A 83 20.26 3.67 -17.60
C ALA A 83 19.90 5.17 -17.70
N ARG A 84 19.38 5.58 -18.86
CA ARG A 84 18.84 6.92 -19.08
C ARG A 84 17.34 6.81 -19.32
N VAL A 85 16.61 7.77 -18.76
CA VAL A 85 15.18 7.89 -19.04
C VAL A 85 15.06 8.65 -20.36
N ALA A 86 14.44 8.04 -21.36
CA ALA A 86 14.19 8.72 -22.62
C ALA A 86 13.23 9.88 -22.39
N ALA A 87 13.67 11.11 -22.72
CA ALA A 87 12.80 12.26 -22.72
C ALA A 87 11.82 12.09 -23.89
N MET A 88 10.55 11.79 -23.59
CA MET A 88 9.48 11.93 -24.58
C MET A 88 9.37 13.41 -24.92
N LEU A 89 9.41 13.75 -26.21
CA LEU A 89 8.95 15.04 -26.71
C LEU A 89 7.44 15.10 -26.42
N MET A 90 7.10 15.65 -25.26
CA MET A 90 5.73 15.84 -24.81
C MET A 90 5.25 17.22 -25.27
N ASP A 91 3.99 17.29 -25.70
CA ASP A 91 3.34 18.56 -26.00
C ASP A 91 3.35 19.48 -24.76
N GLU A 92 3.37 20.80 -24.99
CA GLU A 92 3.47 21.81 -23.93
C GLU A 92 2.37 21.67 -22.86
N GLU A 93 1.18 21.19 -23.22
CA GLU A 93 0.11 20.91 -22.26
C GLU A 93 0.37 19.68 -21.39
N GLU A 94 1.03 18.66 -21.93
CA GLU A 94 1.36 17.44 -21.21
C GLU A 94 2.55 17.68 -20.27
N LYS A 95 3.53 18.51 -20.68
CA LYS A 95 4.60 19.01 -19.80
C LYS A 95 4.05 19.77 -18.59
N LYS A 96 3.10 20.68 -18.79
CA LYS A 96 2.46 21.41 -17.67
C LYS A 96 1.77 20.46 -16.67
N ARG A 97 1.06 19.45 -17.17
CA ARG A 97 0.39 18.44 -16.33
C ARG A 97 1.38 17.55 -15.57
N VAL A 98 2.50 17.19 -16.18
CA VAL A 98 3.56 16.41 -15.52
C VAL A 98 4.26 17.25 -14.45
N HIS A 99 4.60 18.51 -14.75
CA HIS A 99 5.23 19.43 -13.80
C HIS A 99 4.34 19.69 -12.57
N GLU A 100 3.03 19.89 -12.77
CA GLU A 100 2.09 20.08 -11.67
C GLU A 100 1.96 18.82 -10.78
N LYS A 101 2.01 17.62 -11.38
CA LYS A 101 2.03 16.35 -10.63
C LYS A 101 3.33 16.18 -9.85
N GLU A 102 4.47 16.55 -10.43
CA GLU A 102 5.77 16.48 -9.76
C GLU A 102 5.87 17.48 -8.61
N GLU A 103 5.34 18.70 -8.75
CA GLU A 103 5.25 19.67 -7.65
C GLU A 103 4.34 19.18 -6.52
N LYS A 104 3.17 18.62 -6.84
CA LYS A 104 2.29 18.03 -5.80
C LYS A 104 2.99 16.90 -5.08
N ARG A 105 3.72 16.06 -5.81
CA ARG A 105 4.49 14.95 -5.25
C ARG A 105 5.65 15.43 -4.39
N SER A 106 6.40 16.46 -4.81
CA SER A 106 7.51 17.01 -4.04
C SER A 106 7.02 17.68 -2.75
N LYS A 107 5.93 18.46 -2.81
CA LYS A 107 5.27 19.05 -1.63
C LYS A 107 4.79 17.96 -0.66
N TYR A 108 4.18 16.89 -1.16
CA TYR A 108 3.76 15.77 -0.33
C TYR A 108 4.95 15.06 0.34
N LEU A 109 6.02 14.77 -0.42
CA LEU A 109 7.21 14.11 0.10
C LEU A 109 7.92 14.97 1.14
N MET A 110 7.96 16.29 0.95
CA MET A 110 8.53 17.23 1.91
C MET A 110 7.72 17.26 3.22
N LYS A 111 6.39 17.32 3.12
CA LYS A 111 5.49 17.21 4.29
C LYS A 111 5.71 15.89 5.04
N ARG A 112 5.73 14.77 4.32
CA ARG A 112 5.96 13.43 4.90
C ARG A 112 7.32 13.34 5.59
N ARG A 113 8.37 13.88 4.99
CA ARG A 113 9.71 13.91 5.59
C ARG A 113 9.73 14.72 6.89
N LYS A 114 9.03 15.86 6.94
CA LYS A 114 8.91 16.67 8.16
C LYS A 114 8.20 15.91 9.28
N VAL A 115 7.15 15.15 8.96
CA VAL A 115 6.43 14.32 9.93
C VAL A 115 7.32 13.19 10.45
N LEU A 116 8.00 12.46 9.57
CA LEU A 116 8.90 11.37 9.97
C LEU A 116 10.05 11.87 10.84
N ARG A 117 10.58 13.05 10.54
CA ARG A 117 11.63 13.66 11.33
C ARG A 117 11.15 14.03 12.73
N ARG A 118 9.94 14.58 12.86
CA ARG A 118 9.34 14.85 14.18
C ARG A 118 9.15 13.56 14.98
N LEU A 119 8.64 12.51 14.33
CA LEU A 119 8.44 11.21 14.99
C LEU A 119 9.77 10.62 15.49
N ASP A 120 10.82 10.72 14.68
CA ASP A 120 12.16 10.25 15.06
C ASP A 120 12.76 11.08 16.21
N GLU A 121 12.57 12.40 16.17
CA GLU A 121 12.94 13.30 17.27
C GLU A 121 12.18 12.93 18.56
N ASP A 122 10.86 12.72 18.49
CA ASP A 122 10.02 12.33 19.63
C ASP A 122 10.44 10.97 20.22
N MET A 123 10.69 9.96 19.36
CA MET A 123 11.19 8.65 19.81
C MET A 123 12.55 8.78 20.51
N ARG A 124 13.42 9.65 19.99
CA ARG A 124 14.73 9.90 20.59
C ARG A 124 14.60 10.61 21.93
N TYR A 125 13.74 11.63 22.03
CA TYR A 125 13.42 12.29 23.30
C TYR A 125 12.83 11.31 24.32
N ASP A 126 11.88 10.49 23.90
CA ASP A 126 11.27 9.47 24.76
C ASP A 126 12.34 8.49 25.27
N SER A 127 13.22 8.00 24.40
CA SER A 127 14.33 7.11 24.80
C SER A 127 15.29 7.75 25.82
N LEU A 128 15.53 9.07 25.72
CA LEU A 128 16.42 9.81 26.62
C LEU A 128 15.75 10.06 27.99
N VAL A 129 14.45 10.34 28.00
CA VAL A 129 13.69 10.64 29.22
C VAL A 129 13.20 9.37 29.94
N ARG A 130 13.16 8.23 29.23
CA ARG A 130 12.75 6.91 29.77
C ARG A 130 13.58 6.47 30.98
N ASN A 131 14.85 6.87 31.04
CA ASN A 131 15.73 6.53 32.17
C ASN A 131 15.56 7.48 33.38
N VAL A 132 14.96 8.66 33.17
CA VAL A 132 14.75 9.68 34.21
C VAL A 132 13.38 9.55 34.86
N THR A 133 12.40 8.99 34.14
CA THR A 133 11.04 8.75 34.65
C THR A 133 10.66 7.28 34.48
N PRO A 134 10.56 6.48 35.57
CA PRO A 134 10.11 5.08 35.50
C PRO A 134 8.60 4.93 35.18
N GLN A 135 8.01 5.85 34.41
CA GLN A 135 6.57 6.01 34.24
C GLN A 135 6.01 5.52 32.89
N SER A 136 6.87 5.12 31.93
CA SER A 136 6.43 4.75 30.58
C SER A 136 5.59 3.47 30.53
N ASN A 137 5.90 2.45 31.34
CA ASN A 137 5.05 1.27 31.43
C ASN A 137 3.64 1.63 31.92
N ARG A 138 3.49 2.47 32.95
CA ARG A 138 2.16 2.78 33.50
C ARG A 138 1.23 3.47 32.49
N ARG A 139 1.78 4.28 31.58
CA ARG A 139 0.99 4.96 30.53
C ARG A 139 0.54 4.02 29.43
N GLU A 140 1.40 3.13 28.96
CA GLU A 140 1.03 2.11 27.98
C GLU A 140 -0.07 1.19 28.54
N TRP A 141 0.10 0.70 29.77
CA TRP A 141 -0.90 -0.14 30.45
C TRP A 141 -2.24 0.59 30.64
N THR A 142 -2.25 1.87 31.03
CA THR A 142 -3.51 2.64 31.11
C THR A 142 -4.21 2.79 29.75
N GLN A 143 -3.45 2.86 28.65
CA GLN A 143 -4.03 3.00 27.31
C GLN A 143 -4.66 1.68 26.82
N TYR A 144 -4.07 0.55 27.20
CA TYR A 144 -4.67 -0.78 27.00
C TYR A 144 -5.89 -1.00 27.89
N GLU A 145 -5.83 -0.63 29.17
CA GLU A 145 -6.98 -0.73 30.08
C GLU A 145 -8.14 0.16 29.63
N THR A 146 -7.89 1.40 29.19
CA THR A 146 -8.97 2.28 28.71
C THR A 146 -9.64 1.72 27.46
N ASN A 147 -8.88 1.13 26.54
CA ASN A 147 -9.44 0.51 25.33
C ASN A 147 -10.26 -0.73 25.68
N VAL A 148 -9.77 -1.59 26.59
CA VAL A 148 -10.50 -2.79 27.03
C VAL A 148 -11.77 -2.41 27.79
N HIS A 149 -11.72 -1.42 28.68
CA HIS A 149 -12.91 -0.89 29.36
C HIS A 149 -13.89 -0.20 28.40
N GLN A 150 -13.41 0.46 27.34
CA GLN A 150 -14.29 1.04 26.33
C GLN A 150 -15.02 -0.03 25.51
N HIS A 151 -14.35 -1.10 25.09
CA HIS A 151 -15.01 -2.20 24.36
C HIS A 151 -15.93 -3.03 25.26
N LEU A 152 -15.53 -3.26 26.52
CA LEU A 152 -16.37 -3.96 27.50
C LEU A 152 -17.57 -3.11 27.95
N SER A 153 -17.41 -1.80 28.17
CA SER A 153 -18.53 -0.94 28.57
C SER A 153 -19.59 -0.83 27.47
N VAL A 154 -19.18 -0.84 26.20
CA VAL A 154 -20.11 -0.86 25.06
C VAL A 154 -20.87 -2.19 25.01
N GLY A 155 -20.19 -3.33 25.15
CA GLY A 155 -20.83 -4.65 25.18
C GLY A 155 -21.69 -4.90 26.43
N ALA A 156 -21.25 -4.40 27.59
CA ALA A 156 -21.97 -4.50 28.85
C ALA A 156 -23.24 -3.64 28.84
N ASN A 157 -23.17 -2.42 28.32
CA ASN A 157 -24.35 -1.59 28.12
C ASN A 157 -25.36 -2.28 27.19
N MET A 158 -24.88 -3.01 26.18
CA MET A 158 -25.72 -3.73 25.23
C MET A 158 -26.51 -4.87 25.86
N VAL A 159 -25.89 -5.61 26.79
CA VAL A 159 -26.55 -6.69 27.52
C VAL A 159 -27.45 -6.15 28.64
N MET A 160 -26.97 -5.15 29.39
CA MET A 160 -27.71 -4.57 30.51
C MET A 160 -29.00 -3.87 30.05
N ALA A 161 -28.99 -3.22 28.88
CA ALA A 161 -30.17 -2.60 28.29
C ALA A 161 -31.31 -3.61 28.02
N ARG A 162 -30.97 -4.83 27.60
CA ARG A 162 -31.96 -5.89 27.35
C ARG A 162 -32.49 -6.51 28.64
N ILE A 163 -31.61 -6.73 29.61
CA ILE A 163 -32.00 -7.24 30.94
C ILE A 163 -32.94 -6.26 31.63
N THR A 164 -32.64 -4.96 31.58
CA THR A 164 -33.49 -3.92 32.17
C THR A 164 -34.84 -3.79 31.45
N ALA A 165 -34.88 -3.86 30.12
CA ALA A 165 -36.14 -3.87 29.38
C ALA A 165 -36.99 -5.12 29.67
N PHE A 166 -36.36 -6.30 29.76
CA PHE A 166 -37.05 -7.53 30.17
C PHE A 166 -37.67 -7.36 31.56
N GLY A 167 -36.89 -6.88 32.53
CA GLY A 167 -37.36 -6.66 33.91
C GLY A 167 -38.49 -5.62 34.00
N ALA A 168 -38.38 -4.52 33.26
CA ALA A 168 -39.40 -3.48 33.23
C ALA A 168 -40.74 -3.99 32.67
N VAL A 169 -40.71 -4.68 31.52
CA VAL A 169 -41.92 -5.22 30.89
C VAL A 169 -42.50 -6.37 31.72
N TYR A 170 -41.65 -7.22 32.30
CA TYR A 170 -42.07 -8.26 33.24
C TYR A 170 -42.77 -7.68 34.48
N PHE A 171 -42.25 -6.59 35.04
CA PHE A 171 -42.86 -5.91 36.18
C PHE A 171 -44.22 -5.30 35.84
N VAL A 172 -44.36 -4.70 34.66
CA VAL A 172 -45.66 -4.19 34.18
C VAL A 172 -46.63 -5.33 33.95
N ALA A 173 -46.21 -6.41 33.29
CA ALA A 173 -47.03 -7.60 33.05
C ALA A 173 -47.45 -8.30 34.35
N ARG A 174 -46.63 -8.20 35.41
CA ARG A 174 -46.97 -8.71 36.74
C ARG A 174 -48.20 -8.03 37.34
N ASN A 175 -48.40 -6.74 37.06
CA ASN A 175 -49.53 -5.98 37.58
C ASN A 175 -50.81 -6.18 36.77
N VAL A 176 -50.72 -6.78 35.58
CA VAL A 176 -51.85 -6.93 34.64
C VAL A 176 -52.34 -8.38 34.55
N THR A 177 -51.45 -9.35 34.71
CA THR A 177 -51.76 -10.77 34.52
C THR A 177 -51.24 -11.58 35.70
N ASP A 178 -52.00 -12.58 36.17
CA ASP A 178 -51.55 -13.52 37.22
C ASP A 178 -50.82 -14.75 36.70
N ASN A 179 -50.85 -14.97 35.39
CA ASN A 179 -50.20 -16.13 34.77
C ASN A 179 -48.71 -15.87 34.53
N GLU A 180 -47.87 -16.70 35.14
CA GLU A 180 -46.41 -16.62 35.06
C GLU A 180 -45.88 -16.83 33.64
N THR A 181 -46.50 -17.70 32.86
CA THR A 181 -46.10 -17.94 31.46
C THR A 181 -46.30 -16.69 30.61
N THR A 182 -47.42 -15.99 30.80
CA THR A 182 -47.74 -14.76 30.06
C THR A 182 -46.80 -13.62 30.43
N ARG A 183 -46.38 -13.54 31.70
CA ARG A 183 -45.38 -12.56 32.18
C ARG A 183 -44.02 -12.78 31.53
N LEU A 184 -43.56 -14.03 31.44
CA LEU A 184 -42.30 -14.38 30.80
C LEU A 184 -42.31 -14.09 29.30
N VAL A 185 -43.40 -14.43 28.60
CA VAL A 185 -43.56 -14.16 27.16
C VAL A 185 -43.60 -12.65 26.89
N ALA A 186 -44.30 -11.88 27.73
CA ALA A 186 -44.32 -10.42 27.63
C ALA A 186 -42.92 -9.81 27.84
N GLY A 187 -42.19 -10.26 28.86
CA GLY A 187 -40.80 -9.84 29.11
C GLY A 187 -39.88 -10.16 27.93
N LEU A 188 -39.99 -11.37 27.36
CA LEU A 188 -39.21 -11.79 26.19
C LEU A 188 -39.52 -10.92 24.97
N GLY A 189 -40.80 -10.61 24.73
CA GLY A 189 -41.22 -9.66 23.69
C GLY A 189 -40.62 -8.28 23.90
N GLY A 190 -40.61 -7.78 25.14
CA GLY A 190 -39.95 -6.53 25.51
C GLY A 190 -38.44 -6.51 25.21
N ALA A 191 -37.74 -7.61 25.52
CA ALA A 191 -36.32 -7.75 25.23
C ALA A 191 -36.00 -7.76 23.72
N ILE A 192 -36.85 -8.41 22.91
CA ILE A 192 -36.70 -8.45 21.45
C ILE A 192 -36.92 -7.05 20.85
N VAL A 193 -37.96 -6.34 21.29
CA VAL A 193 -38.22 -4.96 20.83
C VAL A 193 -37.05 -4.05 21.23
N MET A 194 -36.56 -4.16 22.46
CA MET A 194 -35.39 -3.40 22.91
C MET A 194 -34.15 -3.70 22.07
N MET A 195 -33.94 -4.96 21.66
CA MET A 195 -32.82 -5.35 20.79
C MET A 195 -32.88 -4.65 19.41
N VAL A 196 -34.07 -4.49 18.83
CA VAL A 196 -34.25 -3.77 17.56
C VAL A 196 -33.98 -2.28 17.72
N ILE A 197 -34.56 -1.66 18.76
CA ILE A 197 -34.34 -0.23 19.08
C ILE A 197 -32.85 0.04 19.26
N GLU A 198 -32.19 -0.82 20.02
CA GLU A 198 -30.77 -0.75 20.30
C GLU A 198 -29.93 -0.88 19.02
N MET A 199 -30.25 -1.82 18.11
CA MET A 199 -29.54 -1.96 16.83
C MET A 199 -29.64 -0.68 15.98
N VAL A 200 -30.82 -0.06 15.93
CA VAL A 200 -31.04 1.20 15.22
C VAL A 200 -30.25 2.34 15.86
N LEU A 201 -30.29 2.44 17.19
CA LEU A 201 -29.51 3.43 17.94
C LEU A 201 -28.00 3.22 17.79
N PHE A 202 -27.52 1.98 17.73
CA PHE A 202 -26.12 1.66 17.48
C PHE A 202 -25.69 2.09 16.09
N ILE A 203 -26.48 1.82 15.05
CA ILE A 203 -26.17 2.28 13.68
C ILE A 203 -26.15 3.82 13.63
N ALA A 204 -27.14 4.49 14.24
CA ALA A 204 -27.19 5.95 14.28
C ALA A 204 -26.00 6.56 15.06
N ARG A 205 -25.60 5.94 16.17
CA ARG A 205 -24.44 6.37 16.96
C ARG A 205 -23.13 6.11 16.22
N ALA A 206 -22.97 4.96 15.58
CA ALA A 206 -21.78 4.62 14.79
C ALA A 206 -21.62 5.59 13.62
N ALA A 207 -22.71 5.87 12.90
CA ALA A 207 -22.70 6.85 11.80
C ALA A 207 -22.31 8.27 12.26
N LYS A 208 -22.69 8.69 13.47
CA LYS A 208 -22.24 9.97 14.05
C LYS A 208 -20.76 9.97 14.43
N MET A 209 -20.22 8.86 14.94
CA MET A 209 -18.80 8.75 15.27
C MET A 209 -17.92 8.79 14.01
N ASP A 210 -18.35 8.11 12.93
CA ASP A 210 -17.68 8.18 11.63
C ASP A 210 -17.63 9.61 11.06
N GLN A 211 -18.67 10.42 11.31
CA GLN A 211 -18.66 11.83 10.91
C GLN A 211 -17.69 12.66 11.74
N LEU A 212 -17.57 12.37 13.04
CA LEU A 212 -16.64 13.08 13.93
C LEU A 212 -15.18 12.74 13.58
N GLU A 213 -14.89 11.47 13.29
CA GLU A 213 -13.57 11.01 12.88
C GLU A 213 -13.16 11.57 11.51
N ARG A 214 -14.10 11.68 10.56
CA ARG A 214 -13.86 12.38 9.29
C ARG A 214 -13.56 13.87 9.51
N LYS A 215 -14.28 14.55 10.41
CA LYS A 215 -14.01 15.96 10.73
C LYS A 215 -12.65 16.17 11.38
N LEU A 216 -12.26 15.32 12.33
CA LEU A 216 -10.95 15.36 12.99
C LEU A 216 -9.83 15.08 11.99
N THR A 217 -9.95 14.07 11.13
CA THR A 217 -8.94 13.75 10.11
C THR A 217 -8.83 14.81 9.00
N THR A 218 -9.88 15.59 8.73
CA THR A 218 -9.78 16.78 7.88
C THR A 218 -9.14 17.98 8.58
N HIS A 219 -9.40 18.19 9.87
CA HIS A 219 -8.82 19.31 10.62
C HIS A 219 -7.30 19.15 10.82
N TRP A 220 -6.81 17.94 11.08
CA TRP A 220 -5.37 17.65 11.14
C TRP A 220 -4.67 17.71 9.78
N ARG A 221 -5.42 17.77 8.68
CA ARG A 221 -4.87 17.94 7.32
C ARG A 221 -4.64 19.41 6.95
N CYS A 222 -5.24 20.34 7.70
CA CYS A 222 -5.18 21.79 7.47
C CYS A 222 -4.25 22.55 8.44
N VAL A 223 -3.69 21.87 9.45
CA VAL A 223 -2.64 22.41 10.37
C VAL A 223 -1.30 21.74 10.04
#